data_AF-A0A963G9V4-F1
#
_entry.id   AF-A0A963G9V4-F1
#
_cell.length_a   1.000
_cell.length_b   1.000
_cell.length_c   1.000
_cell.angle_alpha   90.00
_cell.angle_beta   90.00
_cell.angle_gamma   90.00
#
_symmetry.space_group_name_H-M   'P 1'
#
loop_
_entity.id
_entity.type
_entity.pdbx_description
1 polymer ?
#
loop_
_entity_poly.entity_id
_entity_poly.type
_entity_poly.pdbx_seq_one_letter_code
_entity_poly.pdbx_strand_id
1 'polypeptide(L)'
;MTIQINIGDHTSPHAGYVAFPAEHRETMRWARTRAIWIARNKPSADVYFRGIAAGSRSLTALLADRSVWVNYHATLVVDGVTPGSSFATECAIGASAFRMGRWTVLATLIHELAHCNGAPGGANTIAEDALIHCGLGKRSEMATGVDDPSTPYLPGLAG
;
A
#
# COMPACT_ATOMS: atom_id res chain seq x y z
N MET A 1 7.18 -11.02 13.54
CA MET A 1 6.32 -11.54 12.47
C MET A 1 5.79 -10.35 11.67
N THR A 2 5.34 -10.54 10.43
CA THR A 2 5.00 -9.44 9.49
C THR A 2 3.64 -9.67 8.83
N ILE A 3 3.10 -8.68 8.10
CA ILE A 3 1.94 -8.89 7.21
C ILE A 3 2.09 -10.14 6.35
N GLN A 4 0.96 -10.77 6.07
CA GLN A 4 0.87 -12.01 5.31
C GLN A 4 0.67 -11.72 3.82
N ILE A 5 1.27 -12.56 2.97
CA ILE A 5 1.08 -12.51 1.52
C ILE A 5 0.32 -13.78 1.18
N ASN A 6 -0.85 -13.66 0.58
CA ASN A 6 -1.64 -14.82 0.19
C ASN A 6 -0.89 -15.61 -0.89
N ILE A 7 -0.43 -16.82 -0.54
CA ILE A 7 0.25 -17.74 -1.47
C ILE A 7 -0.57 -19.00 -1.76
N GLY A 8 -1.85 -18.99 -1.39
CA GLY A 8 -2.78 -20.12 -1.46
C GLY A 8 -3.10 -20.74 -0.09
N ASP A 9 -2.62 -20.12 0.98
CA ASP A 9 -2.81 -20.49 2.39
C ASP A 9 -3.86 -19.64 3.11
N HIS A 10 -4.51 -18.71 2.39
CA HIS A 10 -5.58 -17.87 2.88
C HIS A 10 -6.74 -17.78 1.88
N THR A 11 -7.96 -17.87 2.40
CA THR A 11 -9.18 -17.70 1.63
C THR A 11 -9.83 -16.39 2.05
N SER A 12 -9.71 -15.38 1.19
CA SER A 12 -10.35 -14.09 1.42
C SER A 12 -11.88 -14.19 1.25
N PRO A 13 -12.67 -13.52 2.09
CA PRO A 13 -14.11 -13.38 1.87
C PRO A 13 -14.45 -12.37 0.76
N HIS A 14 -13.46 -11.60 0.27
CA HIS A 14 -13.67 -10.55 -0.72
C HIS A 14 -13.58 -11.10 -2.15
N ALA A 15 -14.57 -10.75 -2.97
CA ALA A 15 -14.61 -11.18 -4.36
C ALA A 15 -13.35 -10.72 -5.12
N GLY A 16 -12.73 -11.63 -5.87
CA GLY A 16 -11.54 -11.34 -6.68
C GLY A 16 -10.22 -11.33 -5.90
N TYR A 17 -10.24 -11.39 -4.56
CA TYR A 17 -9.03 -11.46 -3.74
C TYR A 17 -8.53 -12.90 -3.74
N VAL A 18 -7.43 -13.14 -4.44
CA VAL A 18 -6.87 -14.48 -4.65
C VAL A 18 -5.39 -14.51 -4.25
N ALA A 19 -4.83 -15.72 -4.23
CA ALA A 19 -3.40 -15.91 -4.03
C ALA A 19 -2.57 -15.24 -5.15
N PHE A 20 -1.40 -14.73 -4.79
CA PHE A 20 -0.44 -14.24 -5.78
C PHE A 20 0.03 -15.39 -6.69
N PRO A 21 -0.05 -15.21 -8.03
CA PRO A 21 0.59 -16.09 -9.00
C PRO A 21 2.09 -16.23 -8.71
N ALA A 22 2.67 -17.37 -9.07
CA ALA A 22 4.06 -17.69 -8.70
C ALA A 22 5.06 -16.62 -9.16
N GLU A 23 4.86 -16.09 -10.36
CA GLU A 23 5.63 -15.04 -11.02
C GLU A 23 5.57 -13.68 -10.31
N HIS A 24 4.57 -13.43 -9.46
CA HIS A 24 4.40 -12.15 -8.74
C HIS A 24 4.87 -12.22 -7.29
N ARG A 25 5.05 -13.44 -6.74
CA ARG A 25 5.40 -13.64 -5.33
C ARG A 25 6.74 -13.03 -4.95
N GLU A 26 7.75 -13.10 -5.81
CA GLU A 26 9.06 -12.51 -5.53
C GLU A 26 8.98 -10.98 -5.44
N THR A 27 8.32 -10.35 -6.40
CA THR A 27 8.08 -8.90 -6.39
C THR A 27 7.31 -8.45 -5.15
N MET A 28 6.28 -9.20 -4.76
CA MET A 28 5.51 -8.88 -3.55
C MET A 28 6.34 -9.06 -2.27
N ARG A 29 7.17 -10.11 -2.18
CA ARG A 29 8.10 -10.30 -1.05
C ARG A 29 9.16 -9.20 -0.99
N TRP A 30 9.67 -8.77 -2.14
CA TRP A 30 10.56 -7.62 -2.25
C TRP A 30 9.87 -6.35 -1.74
N ALA A 31 8.64 -6.07 -2.18
CA ALA A 31 7.86 -4.91 -1.76
C ALA A 31 7.63 -4.91 -0.24
N ARG A 32 7.18 -6.03 0.34
CA ARG A 32 7.05 -6.16 1.80
C ARG A 32 8.36 -5.90 2.54
N THR A 33 9.46 -6.49 2.07
CA THR A 33 10.78 -6.30 2.68
C THR A 33 11.23 -4.85 2.59
N ARG A 34 10.97 -4.18 1.47
CA ARG A 34 11.31 -2.78 1.24
C ARG A 34 10.43 -1.84 2.08
N ALA A 35 9.15 -2.13 2.24
CA ALA A 35 8.26 -1.40 3.15
C ALA A 35 8.72 -1.49 4.61
N ILE A 36 9.15 -2.69 5.06
CA ILE A 36 9.74 -2.88 6.40
C ILE A 36 11.03 -2.06 6.55
N TRP A 37 11.88 -2.05 5.52
CA TRP A 37 13.08 -1.22 5.52
C TRP A 37 12.72 0.27 5.61
N ILE A 38 11.74 0.74 4.84
CA ILE A 38 11.25 2.12 4.87
C ILE A 38 10.79 2.49 6.28
N ALA A 39 9.90 1.70 6.88
CA ALA A 39 9.35 1.98 8.21
C ALA A 39 10.45 2.11 9.28
N ARG A 40 11.51 1.28 9.19
CA ARG A 40 12.65 1.31 10.11
C ARG A 40 13.61 2.49 9.89
N ASN A 41 13.75 2.97 8.66
CA ASN A 41 14.80 3.94 8.29
C ASN A 41 14.26 5.34 7.97
N LYS A 42 12.94 5.51 7.85
CA LYS A 42 12.29 6.80 7.57
C LYS A 42 11.27 7.11 8.67
N PRO A 43 11.68 7.82 9.75
CA PRO A 43 10.78 8.14 10.87
C PRO A 43 9.51 8.88 10.46
N SER A 44 9.56 9.65 9.36
CA SER A 44 8.40 10.34 8.80
C SER A 44 7.25 9.41 8.41
N ALA A 45 7.54 8.17 7.99
CA ALA A 45 6.52 7.20 7.62
C ALA A 45 5.67 6.81 8.84
N ASP A 46 6.32 6.47 9.96
CA ASP A 46 5.63 6.11 11.19
C ASP A 46 4.86 7.30 11.80
N VAL A 47 5.38 8.52 11.68
CA VAL A 47 4.68 9.74 12.12
C VAL A 47 3.41 9.94 11.28
N TYR A 48 3.51 9.85 9.96
CA TYR A 48 2.36 10.04 9.07
C TYR A 48 1.28 8.99 9.33
N PHE A 49 1.65 7.71 9.37
CA PHE A 49 0.69 6.62 9.56
C PHE A 49 -0.08 6.71 10.89
N ARG A 50 0.56 7.16 11.98
CA ARG A 50 -0.13 7.41 13.25
C ARG A 50 -1.15 8.55 13.19
N GLY A 51 -0.98 9.48 12.24
CA GLY A 51 -1.82 10.66 12.07
C GLY A 51 -2.95 10.50 11.06
N ILE A 52 -3.09 9.34 10.40
CA ILE A 52 -4.10 9.11 9.35
C ILE A 52 -5.52 9.31 9.88
N ALA A 53 -5.86 8.64 10.97
CA ALA A 53 -7.17 8.71 11.61
C ALA A 53 -7.05 8.42 13.12
N ALA A 54 -8.13 8.70 13.87
CA ALA A 54 -8.19 8.31 15.26
C ALA A 54 -8.09 6.78 15.39
N GLY A 55 -7.12 6.29 16.17
CA GLY A 55 -6.84 4.87 16.34
C GLY A 55 -5.86 4.27 15.33
N SER A 56 -5.32 5.08 14.40
CA SER A 56 -4.33 4.60 13.44
C SER A 56 -3.02 4.18 14.10
N ARG A 57 -2.42 3.14 13.52
CA ARG A 57 -1.14 2.57 13.96
C ARG A 57 0.01 3.20 13.18
N SER A 58 1.24 3.04 13.66
CA SER A 58 2.41 3.36 12.83
C SER A 58 2.57 2.33 11.70
N LEU A 59 3.29 2.69 10.63
CA LEU A 59 3.59 1.77 9.54
C LEU A 59 4.36 0.54 10.06
N THR A 60 5.29 0.73 10.99
CA THR A 60 6.01 -0.37 11.65
C THR A 60 5.06 -1.34 12.36
N ALA A 61 4.08 -0.82 13.12
CA ALA A 61 3.13 -1.65 13.85
C ALA A 61 2.18 -2.39 12.90
N LEU A 62 1.73 -1.73 11.84
CA LEU A 62 0.90 -2.33 10.80
C LEU A 62 1.66 -3.43 10.04
N LEU A 63 2.91 -3.17 9.66
CA LEU A 63 3.77 -4.14 8.98
C LEU A 63 4.11 -5.37 9.84
N ALA A 64 4.04 -5.23 11.17
CA ALA A 64 4.25 -6.32 12.12
C ALA A 64 2.98 -7.15 12.39
N ASP A 65 1.82 -6.70 11.92
CA ASP A 65 0.54 -7.35 12.17
C ASP A 65 0.33 -8.55 11.24
N ARG A 66 0.21 -9.75 11.84
CA ARG A 66 -0.02 -11.00 11.12
C ARG A 66 -1.47 -11.20 10.68
N SER A 67 -2.39 -10.39 11.18
CA SER A 67 -3.80 -10.44 10.77
C SER A 67 -4.05 -9.70 9.46
N VAL A 68 -3.09 -8.88 9.01
CA VAL A 68 -3.18 -8.17 7.74
C VAL A 68 -2.74 -9.08 6.59
N TRP A 69 -3.64 -9.32 5.65
CA TRP A 69 -3.41 -10.11 4.43
C TRP A 69 -3.35 -9.22 3.20
N VAL A 70 -2.29 -9.41 2.40
CA VAL A 70 -2.19 -8.84 1.06
C VAL A 70 -2.55 -9.92 0.05
N ASN A 71 -3.51 -9.62 -0.82
CA ASN A 71 -4.02 -10.51 -1.85
C ASN A 71 -3.66 -9.99 -3.25
N TYR A 72 -3.83 -10.83 -4.26
CA TYR A 72 -3.78 -10.44 -5.67
C TYR A 72 -5.19 -10.27 -6.23
N HIS A 73 -5.39 -9.31 -7.13
CA HIS A 73 -6.66 -9.13 -7.84
C HIS A 73 -6.43 -9.07 -9.36
N ALA A 74 -6.68 -10.19 -10.04
CA ALA A 74 -6.29 -10.38 -11.45
C ALA A 74 -6.99 -9.40 -12.43
N THR A 75 -8.24 -9.04 -12.16
CA THR A 75 -9.08 -8.24 -13.06
C THR A 75 -9.30 -6.81 -12.59
N LEU A 76 -8.55 -6.36 -11.57
CA LEU A 76 -8.70 -5.01 -11.06
C LEU A 76 -8.20 -4.01 -12.11
N VAL A 77 -8.99 -2.98 -12.36
CA VAL A 77 -8.66 -1.93 -13.34
C VAL A 77 -7.72 -0.86 -12.76
N VAL A 78 -7.69 -0.74 -11.43
CA VAL A 78 -6.78 0.12 -10.66
C VAL A 78 -5.65 -0.71 -10.04
N ASP A 79 -4.64 -0.02 -9.51
CA ASP A 79 -3.43 -0.66 -8.99
C ASP A 79 -3.63 -1.42 -7.68
N GLY A 80 -4.57 -1.00 -6.83
CA GLY A 80 -4.86 -1.63 -5.55
C GLY A 80 -6.28 -1.37 -5.10
N VAL A 81 -6.72 -2.13 -4.11
CA VAL A 81 -8.02 -1.92 -3.46
C VAL A 81 -7.98 -2.45 -2.03
N THR A 82 -8.59 -1.70 -1.13
CA THR A 82 -8.87 -2.09 0.25
C THR A 82 -10.40 -2.10 0.45
N PRO A 83 -10.98 -3.13 1.09
CA PRO A 83 -12.41 -3.23 1.24
C PRO A 83 -12.91 -2.30 2.35
N GLY A 84 -13.95 -1.51 2.04
CA GLY A 84 -14.62 -0.62 3.01
C GLY A 84 -13.93 0.73 3.17
N SER A 85 -14.48 1.55 4.08
CA SER A 85 -14.01 2.93 4.36
C SER A 85 -13.45 3.09 5.78
N SER A 86 -13.12 1.98 6.45
CA SER A 86 -12.63 1.91 7.83
C SER A 86 -11.40 1.01 7.93
N PHE A 87 -10.90 0.78 9.15
CA PHE A 87 -9.80 -0.15 9.40
C PHE A 87 -10.07 -1.52 8.79
N ALA A 88 -9.18 -1.96 7.91
CA ALA A 88 -9.27 -3.23 7.21
C ALA A 88 -8.10 -4.13 7.57
N THR A 89 -8.33 -5.44 7.48
CA THR A 89 -7.32 -6.48 7.68
C THR A 89 -6.93 -7.16 6.38
N GLU A 90 -7.49 -6.72 5.25
CA GLU A 90 -7.11 -7.23 3.94
C GLU A 90 -7.03 -6.09 2.94
N CYS A 91 -6.13 -6.23 1.97
CA CYS A 91 -6.13 -5.43 0.74
C CYS A 91 -5.72 -6.32 -0.42
N ALA A 92 -5.83 -5.81 -1.63
CA ALA A 92 -5.37 -6.49 -2.83
C ALA A 92 -4.55 -5.56 -3.74
N ILE A 93 -3.55 -6.16 -4.40
CA ILE A 93 -2.75 -5.50 -5.43
C ILE A 93 -3.23 -6.03 -6.79
N GLY A 94 -3.56 -5.10 -7.68
CA GLY A 94 -4.01 -5.35 -9.04
C GLY A 94 -2.89 -5.73 -10.00
N ALA A 95 -3.27 -6.37 -11.11
CA ALA A 95 -2.34 -6.76 -12.17
C ALA A 95 -1.61 -5.58 -12.83
N SER A 96 -2.21 -4.38 -12.85
CA SER A 96 -1.61 -3.18 -13.42
C SER A 96 -0.33 -2.75 -12.72
N ALA A 97 -0.31 -2.78 -11.37
CA ALA A 97 0.87 -2.44 -10.59
C ALA A 97 2.07 -3.33 -10.95
N PHE A 98 1.84 -4.63 -11.16
CA PHE A 98 2.87 -5.58 -11.56
C PHE A 98 3.39 -5.34 -12.99
N ARG A 99 2.54 -4.88 -13.91
CA ARG A 99 2.95 -4.50 -15.28
C ARG A 99 3.84 -3.25 -15.28
N MET A 100 3.55 -2.29 -14.40
CA MET A 100 4.35 -1.05 -14.27
C MET A 100 5.69 -1.31 -13.58
N GLY A 101 5.72 -2.26 -12.64
CA GLY A 101 6.94 -2.82 -12.08
C GLY A 101 7.02 -2.72 -10.56
N ARG A 102 8.12 -3.24 -10.01
CA ARG A 102 8.26 -3.46 -8.56
C ARG A 102 8.07 -2.21 -7.71
N TRP A 103 8.48 -1.04 -8.20
CA TRP A 103 8.34 0.22 -7.45
C TRP A 103 6.88 0.66 -7.34
N THR A 104 6.09 0.48 -8.41
CA THR A 104 4.63 0.68 -8.36
C THR A 104 4.00 -0.31 -7.39
N VAL A 105 4.35 -1.60 -7.42
CA VAL A 105 3.85 -2.59 -6.44
C VAL A 105 4.15 -2.18 -4.99
N LEU A 106 5.34 -1.62 -4.73
CA LEU A 106 5.67 -1.10 -3.40
C LEU A 106 4.85 0.13 -3.03
N ALA A 107 4.67 1.07 -3.95
CA ALA A 107 3.85 2.26 -3.72
C ALA A 107 2.40 1.86 -3.44
N THR A 108 1.82 1.02 -4.29
CA THR A 108 0.48 0.46 -4.07
C THR A 108 0.37 -0.25 -2.73
N LEU A 109 1.35 -1.07 -2.34
CA LEU A 109 1.33 -1.69 -1.01
C LEU A 109 1.25 -0.65 0.12
N ILE A 110 2.06 0.41 0.07
CA ILE A 110 2.05 1.44 1.12
C ILE A 110 0.73 2.23 1.11
N HIS A 111 0.23 2.55 -0.08
CA HIS A 111 -1.06 3.21 -0.28
C HIS A 111 -2.20 2.37 0.32
N GLU A 112 -2.30 1.10 -0.03
CA GLU A 112 -3.33 0.22 0.51
C GLU A 112 -3.19 -0.01 2.02
N LEU A 113 -1.95 -0.06 2.54
CA LEU A 113 -1.73 -0.12 3.97
C LEU A 113 -2.23 1.15 4.68
N ALA A 114 -2.19 2.32 4.04
CA ALA A 114 -2.79 3.53 4.60
C ALA A 114 -4.32 3.38 4.69
N HIS A 115 -4.97 2.80 3.69
CA HIS A 115 -6.39 2.45 3.74
C HIS A 115 -6.72 1.43 4.83
N CYS A 116 -5.95 0.35 4.94
CA CYS A 116 -6.09 -0.62 6.04
C CYS A 116 -5.98 0.06 7.42
N ASN A 117 -5.28 1.18 7.49
CA ASN A 117 -5.07 1.97 8.69
C ASN A 117 -6.07 3.14 8.86
N GLY A 118 -7.15 3.13 8.09
CA GLY A 118 -8.26 4.07 8.22
C GLY A 118 -8.19 5.30 7.31
N ALA A 119 -7.29 5.35 6.32
CA ALA A 119 -7.30 6.42 5.34
C ALA A 119 -8.59 6.33 4.51
N PRO A 120 -9.35 7.44 4.37
CA PRO A 120 -10.58 7.45 3.60
C PRO A 120 -10.27 7.25 2.11
N GLY A 121 -11.19 6.60 1.42
CA GLY A 121 -11.14 6.48 -0.03
C GLY A 121 -11.70 7.69 -0.79
N GLY A 122 -11.87 7.53 -2.09
CA GLY A 122 -12.67 8.41 -2.95
C GLY A 122 -11.89 9.64 -3.41
N ALA A 123 -12.32 10.84 -3.00
CA ALA A 123 -11.70 12.11 -3.41
C ALA A 123 -10.55 12.57 -2.48
N ASN A 124 -10.11 11.72 -1.55
CA ASN A 124 -9.07 12.05 -0.58
C ASN A 124 -7.70 11.56 -1.07
N THR A 125 -6.65 12.32 -0.75
CA THR A 125 -5.26 12.01 -1.12
C THR A 125 -4.46 11.36 0.01
N ILE A 126 -5.08 11.11 1.17
CA ILE A 126 -4.37 10.70 2.40
C ILE A 126 -3.58 9.40 2.20
N ALA A 127 -4.12 8.42 1.46
CA ALA A 127 -3.38 7.19 1.18
C ALA A 127 -2.19 7.44 0.24
N GLU A 128 -2.34 8.32 -0.73
CA GLU A 128 -1.30 8.68 -1.69
C GLU A 128 -0.19 9.53 -1.07
N ASP A 129 -0.54 10.51 -0.23
CA ASP A 129 0.40 11.38 0.47
C ASP A 129 1.36 10.57 1.37
N ALA A 130 0.95 9.37 1.82
CA ALA A 130 1.81 8.45 2.57
C ALA A 130 3.12 8.11 1.80
N LEU A 131 3.09 8.10 0.47
CA LEU A 131 4.25 7.79 -0.38
C LEU A 131 5.37 8.82 -0.20
N ILE A 132 5.04 10.11 -0.07
CA ILE A 132 6.01 11.18 0.21
C ILE A 132 6.72 10.93 1.53
N HIS A 133 5.96 10.60 2.58
CA HIS A 133 6.49 10.32 3.91
C HIS A 133 7.32 9.03 3.96
N CYS A 134 7.06 8.11 3.02
CA CYS A 134 7.83 6.89 2.80
C CYS A 134 9.02 7.08 1.85
N GLY A 135 9.24 8.28 1.32
CA GLY A 135 10.32 8.59 0.38
C GLY A 135 10.16 7.94 -0.99
N LEU A 136 8.92 7.71 -1.40
CA LEU A 136 8.49 7.24 -2.72
C LEU A 136 7.93 8.38 -3.58
N GLY A 137 8.22 9.62 -3.18
CA GLY A 137 7.95 10.84 -3.92
C GLY A 137 8.72 12.01 -3.32
N LYS A 138 8.60 13.19 -3.93
CA LYS A 138 9.27 14.42 -3.52
C LYS A 138 8.27 15.44 -3.01
N ARG A 139 8.64 16.19 -1.97
CA ARG A 139 7.82 17.29 -1.44
C ARG A 139 7.48 18.34 -2.51
N SER A 140 8.33 18.51 -3.53
CA SER A 140 8.05 19.39 -4.66
C SER A 140 6.85 18.92 -5.48
N GLU A 141 6.70 17.62 -5.70
CA GLU A 141 5.56 17.03 -6.43
C GLU A 141 4.27 17.33 -5.67
N MET A 142 4.26 17.07 -4.35
CA MET A 142 3.13 17.38 -3.46
C MET A 142 2.79 18.88 -3.40
N ALA A 143 3.80 19.76 -3.35
CA ALA A 143 3.59 21.20 -3.24
C ALA A 143 3.13 21.86 -4.54
N THR A 144 3.53 21.33 -5.69
CA THR A 144 3.27 21.94 -7.01
C THR A 144 2.16 21.26 -7.79
N GLY A 145 1.81 20.02 -7.44
CA GLY A 145 0.90 19.18 -8.23
C GLY A 145 1.53 18.66 -9.53
N VAL A 146 2.84 18.86 -9.73
CA VAL A 146 3.57 18.41 -10.94
C VAL A 146 4.19 17.05 -10.66
N ASP A 147 3.83 16.06 -11.49
CA ASP A 147 4.34 14.69 -11.44
C ASP A 147 5.84 14.62 -11.79
N ASP A 148 6.59 13.80 -11.05
CA ASP A 148 7.95 13.41 -11.41
C ASP A 148 7.98 11.92 -11.78
N PRO A 149 8.17 11.58 -13.07
CA PRO A 149 8.09 10.19 -13.53
C PRO A 149 9.23 9.30 -12.99
N SER A 150 10.18 9.86 -12.25
CA SER A 150 11.20 9.08 -11.53
C SER A 150 10.73 8.56 -10.18
N THR A 151 9.55 8.97 -9.71
CA THR A 151 8.94 8.50 -8.46
C THR A 151 7.59 7.84 -8.74
N PRO A 152 7.15 6.90 -7.89
CA PRO A 152 5.84 6.28 -8.03
C PRO A 152 4.69 7.08 -7.36
N TYR A 153 4.95 8.25 -6.78
CA TYR A 153 3.91 9.13 -6.23
C TYR A 153 3.24 9.91 -7.35
N LEU A 154 1.91 10.01 -7.32
CA LEU A 154 1.12 10.74 -8.29
C LEU A 154 0.36 11.90 -7.60
N PRO A 155 0.76 13.16 -7.81
CA PRO A 155 0.14 14.30 -7.15
C PRO A 155 -1.37 14.39 -7.42
N GLY A 156 -2.15 14.51 -6.35
CA GLY A 156 -3.61 14.66 -6.44
C GLY A 156 -4.34 13.39 -6.86
N LEU A 157 -3.64 12.24 -6.95
CA LEU A 157 -4.31 10.96 -7.08
C LEU A 157 -5.13 10.73 -5.81
N ALA A 158 -6.43 10.64 -6.02
CA ALA A 158 -7.37 10.28 -4.99
C ALA A 158 -7.67 8.78 -5.10
N GLY A 159 -7.79 8.13 -3.95
CA GLY A 159 -7.98 6.69 -3.82
C GLY A 159 -8.71 6.45 -2.53
#